data_AF-T1HGH0-F1
#
_entry.id   AF-T1HGH0-F1
#
_cell.length_a   1.000
_cell.length_b   1.000
_cell.length_c   1.000
_cell.angle_alpha   90.00
_cell.angle_beta   90.00
_cell.angle_gamma   90.00
#
_symmetry.space_group_name_H-M   'P 1'
#
loop_
_entity.id
_entity.type
_entity.pdbx_description
1 polymer ?
#
loop_
_entity_poly.entity_id
_entity_poly.type
_entity_poly.pdbx_seq_one_letter_code
_entity_poly.pdbx_strand_id
1 'polypeptide(L)'
;MAKVAGYHGIRLKKNENKKLEKDCGSEDRIAEIERLVWTSGLRKKSCHTFGVITTRLDVQGLSGLEVQRECASTRAQMTSNSQNSSLAIAKPVGAAQSVDLGVEVEVHHFLLFDQHTFEVLHAHQMLPTEYALSLVSCKLGDDPNAYYVVGTGIVNPEENEPKQGRIIMFQVDDGRLIMVCEKEVKGGCYSLAEFNGKLLASINTGSKQYLIFLKISDNSPKNLRHLVLSLSGEEVEETEIFGFQSEHQTMYCGNVGADAVVQVVPQYVRLISLEPKQVLSEWKPSSGRNISIVAANTLFSCQVVCASGSDLFYLEICSSEIVEKKHVTLEHEVSCLDVTPFPDEKFAKFVAIGLWNDMSARILKLPSLEEIHREYLGGGKS
;
A
#
# COMPACT_ATOMS: atom_id res chain seq x y z
N MET A 1 -12.47 -2.82 -10.69
CA MET A 1 -11.13 -3.17 -11.22
C MET A 1 -10.24 -1.99 -10.85
N ALA A 2 -9.51 -2.09 -9.73
CA ALA A 2 -8.81 -0.96 -9.08
C ALA A 2 -7.39 -1.40 -8.67
N LYS A 3 -6.40 -0.52 -8.85
CA LYS A 3 -4.95 -0.80 -8.76
C LYS A 3 -4.26 0.13 -7.77
N VAL A 4 -3.16 -0.38 -7.22
CA VAL A 4 -2.38 0.01 -6.04
C VAL A 4 -1.72 1.39 -6.12
N ALA A 5 -1.75 2.20 -5.06
CA ALA A 5 -0.86 3.35 -4.90
C ALA A 5 0.46 2.89 -4.25
N GLY A 6 1.60 3.43 -4.69
CA GLY A 6 2.92 2.98 -4.26
C GLY A 6 3.23 3.32 -2.79
N TYR A 7 3.91 2.39 -2.12
CA TYR A 7 4.36 2.46 -0.73
C TYR A 7 5.38 3.60 -0.51
N HIS A 8 4.99 4.74 0.08
CA HIS A 8 5.88 5.71 0.74
C HIS A 8 5.14 6.34 1.93
N GLY A 9 5.46 5.91 3.16
CA GLY A 9 4.83 6.40 4.39
C GLY A 9 5.35 7.78 4.82
N ILE A 10 4.46 8.63 5.34
CA ILE A 10 4.79 9.96 5.89
C ILE A 10 5.43 9.80 7.28
N ARG A 11 6.74 10.02 7.43
CA ARG A 11 7.45 10.16 8.73
C ARG A 11 7.46 11.62 9.24
N LEU A 12 6.61 11.97 10.21
CA LEU A 12 6.73 13.24 10.94
C LEU A 12 7.91 13.17 11.95
N LYS A 13 8.82 14.15 11.93
CA LYS A 13 9.91 14.28 12.92
C LYS A 13 9.37 14.94 14.20
N LYS A 14 9.63 14.33 15.36
CA LYS A 14 9.29 14.84 16.71
C LYS A 14 10.32 15.92 17.10
N ASN A 15 9.89 17.15 17.35
CA ASN A 15 10.71 18.15 18.06
C ASN A 15 10.48 17.99 19.57
N GLU A 16 11.55 17.80 20.32
CA GLU A 16 11.54 17.79 21.79
C GLU A 16 11.35 19.22 22.32
N ASN A 17 10.23 19.54 22.97
CA ASN A 17 10.17 20.27 24.25
C ASN A 17 8.74 20.53 24.76
N LYS A 18 8.64 20.62 26.10
CA LYS A 18 7.45 20.52 26.96
C LYS A 18 6.49 21.73 26.98
N LYS A 19 5.24 21.39 27.35
CA LYS A 19 4.21 22.11 28.16
C LYS A 19 3.48 23.32 27.54
N LEU A 20 2.16 23.15 27.34
CA LEU A 20 1.09 23.84 28.09
C LEU A 20 -0.30 23.38 27.58
N GLU A 21 -1.10 22.80 28.48
CA GLU A 21 -2.55 22.60 28.29
C GLU A 21 -3.28 23.94 28.46
N LYS A 22 -4.20 24.26 27.54
CA LYS A 22 -5.60 24.65 27.84
C LYS A 22 -6.44 24.98 26.60
N ASP A 23 -7.56 24.26 26.50
CA ASP A 23 -8.89 24.61 25.98
C ASP A 23 -9.06 25.44 24.69
N CYS A 24 -9.52 24.78 23.61
CA CYS A 24 -10.72 25.20 22.87
C CYS A 24 -11.33 24.00 22.12
N GLY A 25 -12.67 23.93 22.12
CA GLY A 25 -13.46 22.72 21.87
C GLY A 25 -13.89 22.44 20.42
N SER A 26 -14.23 21.16 20.25
CA SER A 26 -15.14 20.54 19.28
C SER A 26 -15.01 20.90 17.80
N GLU A 27 -14.12 20.19 17.09
CA GLU A 27 -14.30 19.61 15.76
C GLU A 27 -13.17 18.60 15.49
N ASP A 28 -13.48 17.52 14.78
CA ASP A 28 -12.79 16.21 14.77
C ASP A 28 -11.28 16.22 14.49
N ARG A 29 -10.48 15.91 15.52
CA ARG A 29 -9.05 15.61 15.41
C ARG A 29 -8.83 14.11 15.15
N ILE A 30 -8.92 13.66 13.88
CA ILE A 30 -8.52 12.29 13.44
C ILE A 30 -7.12 12.27 12.80
N ALA A 31 -6.27 13.26 13.06
CA ALA A 31 -4.91 13.25 12.52
C ALA A 31 -3.89 13.59 13.61
N GLU A 32 -3.49 12.60 14.40
CA GLU A 32 -2.18 12.64 15.05
C GLU A 32 -1.69 11.23 15.41
N ILE A 33 -0.64 10.81 14.69
CA ILE A 33 0.19 9.61 14.86
C ILE A 33 -0.47 8.25 14.50
N GLU A 34 -1.09 8.18 13.32
CA GLU A 34 -1.02 6.95 12.53
C GLU A 34 -0.37 7.28 11.18
N ARG A 35 0.66 6.53 10.80
CA ARG A 35 1.10 6.54 9.39
C ARG A 35 -0.01 5.90 8.60
N LEU A 36 -0.74 6.71 7.84
CA LEU A 36 -1.78 6.25 6.93
C LEU A 36 -1.12 5.88 5.60
N VAL A 37 -1.17 4.61 5.23
CA VAL A 37 -0.97 4.16 3.85
C VAL A 37 -2.36 3.83 3.30
N TRP A 38 -2.86 4.73 2.45
CA TRP A 38 -4.19 4.63 1.88
C TRP A 38 -4.15 3.85 0.57
N THR A 39 -5.04 2.87 0.42
CA THR A 39 -5.46 2.38 -0.89
C THR A 39 -6.98 2.41 -0.95
N SER A 40 -7.55 3.04 -1.98
CA SER A 40 -9.00 3.05 -2.15
C SER A 40 -9.49 1.61 -2.40
N GLY A 41 -10.36 1.13 -1.51
CA GLY A 41 -11.02 -0.17 -1.65
C GLY A 41 -11.92 -0.24 -2.89
N LEU A 42 -12.13 -1.45 -3.43
CA LEU A 42 -13.12 -1.64 -4.49
C LEU A 42 -14.50 -1.22 -3.97
N ARG A 43 -15.05 -0.15 -4.55
CA ARG A 43 -16.50 0.09 -4.50
C ARG A 43 -17.19 -0.93 -5.40
N LYS A 44 -17.56 -2.08 -4.85
CA LYS A 44 -18.72 -2.81 -5.40
C LYS A 44 -19.93 -1.95 -5.02
N LYS A 45 -20.92 -1.83 -5.91
CA LYS A 45 -22.26 -1.26 -5.63
C LYS A 45 -22.97 -1.85 -4.40
N SER A 46 -22.38 -2.83 -3.70
CA SER A 46 -22.91 -3.48 -2.51
C SER A 46 -22.01 -3.46 -1.26
N CYS A 47 -20.68 -3.29 -1.36
CA CYS A 47 -19.82 -3.24 -0.17
C CYS A 47 -19.48 -1.80 0.16
N HIS A 48 -20.05 -1.30 1.25
CA HIS A 48 -20.01 0.09 1.63
C HIS A 48 -18.72 0.44 2.40
N THR A 49 -17.58 -0.10 1.97
CA THR A 49 -16.34 -0.06 2.76
C THR A 49 -15.10 0.27 1.95
N PHE A 50 -14.08 0.80 2.61
CA PHE A 50 -12.72 0.89 2.06
C PHE A 50 -11.69 0.41 3.08
N GLY A 51 -10.54 -0.05 2.58
CA GLY A 51 -9.48 -0.63 3.38
C GLY A 51 -8.30 0.31 3.51
N VAL A 52 -7.61 0.32 4.65
CA VAL A 52 -6.42 1.16 4.87
C VAL A 52 -5.39 0.38 5.66
N ILE A 53 -4.12 0.40 5.27
CA ILE A 53 -3.04 -0.13 6.12
C ILE A 53 -2.42 1.01 6.91
N THR A 54 -2.28 0.84 8.23
CA THR A 54 -1.77 1.89 9.12
C THR A 54 -0.66 1.38 10.03
N THR A 55 0.17 2.31 10.50
CA THR A 55 1.17 2.02 11.55
C THR A 55 0.95 2.96 12.73
N ARG A 56 0.92 2.38 13.93
CA ARG A 56 0.90 3.08 15.22
C ARG A 56 2.24 2.86 15.94
N LEU A 57 2.66 3.82 16.76
CA LEU A 57 3.80 3.67 17.67
C LEU A 57 3.28 3.38 19.09
N ASP A 58 3.56 2.19 19.59
CA ASP A 58 3.32 1.80 20.98
C ASP A 58 4.62 1.83 21.77
N VAL A 59 4.55 1.80 23.10
CA VAL A 59 5.75 1.73 23.95
C VAL A 59 5.77 0.40 24.67
N GLN A 60 6.94 -0.25 24.68
CA GLN A 60 7.13 -1.48 25.44
C GLN A 60 7.08 -1.16 26.95
N GLY A 61 5.98 -1.52 27.60
CA GLY A 61 5.78 -1.40 29.03
C GLY A 61 6.03 -2.70 29.78
N LEU A 62 5.83 -2.67 31.10
CA LEU A 62 6.01 -3.82 32.00
C LEU A 62 4.98 -4.93 31.75
N SER A 63 3.81 -4.55 31.23
CA SER A 63 2.67 -5.45 31.00
C SER A 63 2.48 -5.87 29.54
N GLY A 64 3.36 -5.40 28.64
CA GLY A 64 3.23 -5.58 27.19
C GLY A 64 3.34 -4.25 26.46
N LEU A 65 2.84 -4.20 25.22
CA LEU A 65 2.78 -2.98 24.44
C LEU A 65 1.69 -2.06 24.99
N GLU A 66 2.08 -0.85 25.35
CA GLU A 66 1.19 0.18 25.88
C GLU A 66 0.90 1.21 24.79
N VAL A 67 -0.39 1.31 24.44
CA VAL A 67 -0.90 2.30 23.49
C VAL A 67 -0.72 3.70 24.07
N GLN A 68 -0.01 4.55 23.35
CA GLN A 68 0.33 5.89 23.84
C GLN A 68 -0.80 6.90 23.65
N ARG A 69 -1.63 6.70 22.62
CA ARG A 69 -2.69 7.64 22.25
C ARG A 69 -3.81 6.94 21.53
N GLU A 70 -5.02 7.45 21.72
CA GLU A 70 -6.17 7.05 20.92
C GLU A 70 -6.00 7.45 19.44
N CYS A 71 -6.27 6.50 18.56
CA CYS A 71 -6.14 6.61 17.11
C CYS A 71 -7.16 5.69 16.39
N ALA A 72 -7.17 5.69 15.06
CA ALA A 72 -8.18 4.96 14.27
C ALA A 72 -8.21 3.46 14.61
N SER A 73 -7.06 2.80 14.69
CA SER A 73 -6.98 1.38 15.07
C SER A 73 -7.56 1.08 16.46
N THR A 74 -7.41 1.99 17.42
CA THR A 74 -7.95 1.84 18.79
C THR A 74 -9.43 2.16 18.91
N ARG A 75 -9.99 2.90 17.94
CA ARG A 75 -11.42 3.26 17.85
C ARG A 75 -12.24 2.23 17.08
N ALA A 76 -11.61 1.17 16.57
CA ALA A 76 -12.29 0.18 15.77
C ALA A 76 -13.41 -0.50 16.55
N GLN A 77 -14.58 -0.62 15.92
CA GLN A 77 -15.73 -1.31 16.51
C GLN A 77 -15.41 -2.79 16.78
N MET A 78 -14.54 -3.39 15.96
CA MET A 78 -14.10 -4.78 16.07
C MET A 78 -12.59 -4.88 15.89
N THR A 79 -11.97 -5.86 16.56
CA THR A 79 -10.54 -6.11 16.46
C THR A 79 -10.24 -7.60 16.24
N SER A 80 -9.15 -7.88 15.55
CA SER A 80 -8.61 -9.22 15.36
C SER A 80 -7.11 -9.16 15.20
N ASN A 81 -6.40 -10.24 15.46
CA ASN A 81 -4.94 -10.29 15.35
C ASN A 81 -4.52 -11.46 14.47
N SER A 82 -3.44 -11.30 13.73
CA SER A 82 -2.74 -12.43 13.11
C SER A 82 -2.32 -13.44 14.17
N GLN A 83 -2.48 -14.73 13.87
CA GLN A 83 -2.03 -15.83 14.73
C GLN A 83 -0.78 -16.47 14.13
N ASN A 84 0.12 -16.98 14.97
CA ASN A 84 1.30 -17.72 14.53
C ASN A 84 0.89 -19.13 14.07
N SER A 85 0.34 -19.28 12.87
CA SER A 85 -0.12 -20.59 12.36
C SER A 85 1.03 -21.51 11.92
N SER A 86 2.18 -20.95 11.51
CA SER A 86 3.24 -21.72 10.84
C SER A 86 4.65 -21.13 10.90
N LEU A 87 4.81 -19.88 11.31
CA LEU A 87 6.13 -19.29 11.52
C LEU A 87 6.72 -19.91 12.79
N ALA A 88 7.58 -20.92 12.61
CA ALA A 88 8.63 -21.19 13.56
C ALA A 88 9.50 -19.92 13.61
N ILE A 89 9.07 -18.93 14.39
CA ILE A 89 9.97 -17.95 14.98
C ILE A 89 11.13 -18.79 15.47
N ALA A 90 12.31 -18.55 14.89
CA ALA A 90 13.53 -19.18 15.33
C ALA A 90 13.49 -19.18 16.85
N LYS A 91 13.61 -20.37 17.47
CA LYS A 91 13.76 -20.47 18.93
C LYS A 91 14.73 -19.36 19.33
N PRO A 92 14.42 -18.55 20.36
CA PRO A 92 15.35 -17.52 20.80
C PRO A 92 16.67 -18.23 21.05
N VAL A 93 17.65 -17.93 20.21
CA VAL A 93 18.99 -18.48 20.34
C VAL A 93 19.50 -17.87 21.63
N GLY A 94 19.56 -18.71 22.66
CA GLY A 94 19.98 -18.45 24.04
C GLY A 94 20.42 -17.02 24.37
N ALA A 95 19.48 -16.22 24.87
CA ALA A 95 19.68 -15.22 25.90
C ALA A 95 18.28 -14.72 26.29
N ALA A 96 18.05 -14.46 27.58
CA ALA A 96 16.96 -13.58 27.96
C ALA A 96 17.16 -12.26 27.20
N GLN A 97 16.34 -11.99 26.17
CA GLN A 97 16.25 -10.64 25.64
C GLN A 97 15.76 -9.79 26.80
N SER A 98 16.59 -8.87 27.27
CA SER A 98 16.13 -7.80 28.15
C SER A 98 14.97 -7.13 27.43
N VAL A 99 13.78 -7.15 28.05
CA VAL A 99 12.66 -6.36 27.55
C VAL A 99 13.07 -4.91 27.78
N ASP A 100 13.52 -4.24 26.72
CA ASP A 100 13.91 -2.83 26.79
C ASP A 100 12.64 -1.99 26.95
N LEU A 101 12.30 -1.76 28.22
CA LEU A 101 11.17 -0.94 28.62
C LEU A 101 11.37 0.49 28.10
N GLY A 102 10.28 1.09 27.62
CA GLY A 102 10.31 2.46 27.10
C GLY A 102 10.70 2.58 25.63
N VAL A 103 10.98 1.47 24.93
CA VAL A 103 11.25 1.48 23.48
C VAL A 103 9.96 1.66 22.70
N GLU A 104 9.98 2.56 21.72
CA GLU A 104 8.88 2.74 20.75
C GLU A 104 8.88 1.56 19.74
N VAL A 105 7.73 0.92 19.58
CA VAL A 105 7.51 -0.24 18.72
C VAL A 105 6.45 0.11 17.68
N GLU A 106 6.76 -0.11 16.40
CA GLU A 106 5.81 0.05 15.30
C GLU A 106 4.85 -1.14 15.24
N VAL A 107 3.55 -0.86 15.28
CA VAL A 107 2.46 -1.85 15.21
C VAL A 107 1.62 -1.57 13.97
N HIS A 108 1.61 -2.52 13.04
CA HIS A 108 0.88 -2.39 11.77
C HIS A 108 -0.51 -3.00 11.83
N HIS A 109 -1.45 -2.34 11.16
CA HIS A 109 -2.86 -2.73 11.11
C HIS A 109 -3.37 -2.70 9.67
N PHE A 110 -4.35 -3.55 9.38
CA PHE A 110 -5.29 -3.38 8.29
C PHE A 110 -6.65 -2.96 8.86
N LEU A 111 -7.09 -1.76 8.50
CA LEU A 111 -8.33 -1.14 8.94
C LEU A 111 -9.38 -1.22 7.84
N LEU A 112 -10.60 -1.58 8.23
CA LEU A 112 -11.79 -1.50 7.40
C LEU A 112 -12.65 -0.32 7.86
N PHE A 113 -12.98 0.56 6.94
CA PHE A 113 -13.80 1.74 7.19
C PHE A 113 -15.15 1.64 6.48
N ASP A 114 -16.18 2.24 7.07
CA ASP A 114 -17.41 2.57 6.35
C ASP A 114 -17.18 3.74 5.39
N GLN A 115 -17.64 3.61 4.15
CA GLN A 115 -17.39 4.60 3.10
C GLN A 115 -18.23 5.88 3.21
N HIS A 116 -19.30 5.87 4.01
CA HIS A 116 -20.20 7.01 4.19
C HIS A 116 -19.91 7.75 5.49
N THR A 117 -19.72 7.00 6.58
CA THR A 117 -19.51 7.59 7.91
C THR A 117 -18.04 7.79 8.25
N PHE A 118 -17.13 7.14 7.52
CA PHE A 118 -15.69 7.10 7.83
C PHE A 118 -15.39 6.51 9.22
N GLU A 119 -16.33 5.76 9.79
CA GLU A 119 -16.10 5.02 11.02
C GLU A 119 -15.22 3.79 10.78
N VAL A 120 -14.39 3.45 11.77
CA VAL A 120 -13.52 2.27 11.71
C VAL A 120 -14.34 1.05 12.15
N LEU A 121 -14.72 0.21 11.18
CA LEU A 121 -15.51 -0.99 11.41
C LEU A 121 -14.68 -2.11 12.04
N HIS A 122 -13.46 -2.33 11.54
CA HIS A 122 -12.61 -3.44 11.98
C HIS A 122 -11.12 -3.08 11.89
N ALA A 123 -10.35 -3.38 12.93
CA ALA A 123 -8.88 -3.32 12.91
C ALA A 123 -8.26 -4.73 13.02
N HIS A 124 -7.54 -5.16 11.99
CA HIS A 124 -6.73 -6.37 12.02
C HIS A 124 -5.27 -6.04 12.30
N GLN A 125 -4.73 -6.43 13.46
CA GLN A 125 -3.34 -6.22 13.81
C GLN A 125 -2.43 -7.31 13.21
N MET A 126 -1.31 -6.89 12.64
CA MET A 126 -0.25 -7.78 12.13
C MET A 126 0.56 -8.39 13.28
N LEU A 127 1.43 -9.36 12.96
CA LEU A 127 2.34 -9.94 13.96
C LEU A 127 3.38 -8.90 14.45
N PRO A 128 4.03 -9.13 15.62
CA PRO A 128 5.18 -8.33 16.02
C PRO A 128 6.23 -8.27 14.91
N THR A 129 6.80 -7.09 14.68
CA THR A 129 7.79 -6.80 13.64
C THR A 129 7.33 -7.09 12.20
N GLU A 130 6.04 -7.32 11.98
CA GLU A 130 5.48 -7.50 10.64
C GLU A 130 4.87 -6.20 10.12
N TYR A 131 5.37 -5.78 8.97
CA TYR A 131 5.04 -4.52 8.35
C TYR A 131 4.04 -4.79 7.24
N ALA A 132 2.90 -4.10 7.25
CA ALA A 132 1.99 -4.07 6.12
C ALA A 132 2.58 -3.16 5.03
N LEU A 133 2.89 -3.74 3.87
CA LEU A 133 3.68 -3.10 2.80
C LEU A 133 2.85 -2.78 1.56
N SER A 134 1.79 -3.56 1.29
CA SER A 134 0.91 -3.33 0.16
C SER A 134 -0.51 -3.79 0.47
N LEU A 135 -1.49 -3.16 -0.17
CA LEU A 135 -2.91 -3.50 -0.03
C LEU A 135 -3.59 -3.34 -1.39
N VAL A 136 -4.25 -4.39 -1.86
CA VAL A 136 -5.11 -4.33 -3.05
C VAL A 136 -6.49 -4.85 -2.73
N SER A 137 -7.50 -4.30 -3.40
CA SER A 137 -8.83 -4.88 -3.42
C SER A 137 -9.10 -5.45 -4.82
N CYS A 138 -9.42 -6.74 -4.91
CA CYS A 138 -9.53 -7.43 -6.20
C CYS A 138 -10.63 -8.50 -6.22
N LYS A 139 -11.00 -8.90 -7.44
CA LYS A 139 -11.66 -10.18 -7.71
C LYS A 139 -10.65 -11.07 -8.43
N LEU A 140 -10.71 -12.37 -8.19
CA LEU A 140 -9.76 -13.32 -8.73
C LEU A 140 -10.53 -14.44 -9.44
N GLY A 141 -10.10 -14.76 -10.66
CA GLY A 141 -10.76 -15.70 -11.56
C GLY A 141 -12.22 -15.36 -11.80
N ASP A 142 -13.05 -16.40 -11.83
CA ASP A 142 -14.50 -16.29 -11.95
C ASP A 142 -15.22 -16.23 -10.59
N ASP A 143 -14.47 -16.07 -9.49
CA ASP A 143 -15.05 -15.99 -8.15
C ASP A 143 -15.92 -14.71 -8.03
N PRO A 144 -17.22 -14.85 -7.67
CA PRO A 144 -18.10 -13.69 -7.55
C PRO A 144 -17.71 -12.76 -6.38
N ASN A 145 -16.94 -13.26 -5.41
CA ASN A 145 -16.52 -12.55 -4.22
C ASN A 145 -15.42 -11.53 -4.52
N ALA A 146 -15.34 -10.51 -3.66
CA ALA A 146 -14.27 -9.52 -3.68
C ALA A 146 -13.43 -9.70 -2.42
N TYR A 147 -12.14 -9.43 -2.57
CA TYR A 147 -11.12 -9.67 -1.55
C TYR A 147 -10.34 -8.39 -1.28
N TYR A 148 -9.90 -8.22 -0.04
CA TYR A 148 -8.76 -7.37 0.30
C TYR A 148 -7.54 -8.26 0.48
N VAL A 149 -6.43 -7.92 -0.14
CA VAL A 149 -5.19 -8.67 -0.02
C VAL A 149 -4.09 -7.73 0.49
N VAL A 150 -3.48 -8.11 1.60
CA VAL A 150 -2.38 -7.39 2.24
C VAL A 150 -1.08 -8.15 1.99
N GLY A 151 -0.09 -7.47 1.43
CA GLY A 151 1.28 -7.95 1.36
C GLY A 151 2.08 -7.40 2.54
N THR A 152 2.83 -8.26 3.21
CA THR A 152 3.61 -7.92 4.41
C THR A 152 5.09 -8.29 4.27
N GLY A 153 5.90 -7.81 5.21
CA GLY A 153 7.30 -8.22 5.40
C GLY A 153 7.67 -8.23 6.88
N ILE A 154 8.45 -9.22 7.31
CA ILE A 154 9.00 -9.31 8.67
C ILE A 154 10.30 -8.51 8.71
N VAL A 155 10.27 -7.38 9.40
CA VAL A 155 11.41 -6.46 9.47
C VAL A 155 12.30 -6.84 10.65
N ASN A 156 13.59 -7.07 10.35
CA ASN A 156 14.62 -7.26 11.36
C ASN A 156 15.54 -6.02 11.34
N PRO A 157 15.75 -5.33 12.48
CA PRO A 157 16.63 -4.17 12.56
C PRO A 157 18.08 -4.41 12.10
N GLU A 158 18.56 -5.66 12.14
CA GLU A 158 19.89 -6.05 11.67
C GLU A 158 19.97 -6.28 10.16
N GLU A 159 18.83 -6.24 9.46
CA GLU A 159 18.72 -6.51 8.03
C GLU A 159 18.21 -5.29 7.27
N ASN A 160 18.77 -5.03 6.09
CA ASN A 160 18.33 -3.92 5.25
C ASN A 160 16.99 -4.18 4.56
N GLU A 161 16.61 -5.45 4.40
CA GLU A 161 15.42 -5.88 3.65
C GLU A 161 14.79 -7.12 4.31
N PRO A 162 13.46 -7.23 4.35
CA PRO A 162 12.78 -8.41 4.89
C PRO A 162 13.17 -9.68 4.12
N LYS A 163 13.58 -10.73 4.85
CA LYS A 163 13.81 -12.07 4.27
C LYS A 163 12.56 -12.95 4.25
N GLN A 164 11.53 -12.54 4.98
CA GLN A 164 10.26 -13.24 5.12
C GLN A 164 9.11 -12.24 5.03
N GLY A 165 7.95 -12.71 4.58
CA GLY A 165 6.73 -11.92 4.51
C GLY A 165 5.53 -12.82 4.28
N ARG A 166 4.33 -12.23 4.26
CA ARG A 166 3.08 -12.94 3.99
C ARG A 166 2.23 -12.20 2.98
N ILE A 167 1.39 -12.95 2.28
CA ILE A 167 0.27 -12.44 1.52
C ILE A 167 -0.99 -12.94 2.21
N ILE A 168 -1.77 -12.02 2.77
CA ILE A 168 -2.94 -12.33 3.60
C ILE A 168 -4.18 -11.83 2.89
N MET A 169 -5.15 -12.72 2.67
CA MET A 169 -6.39 -12.38 1.97
C MET A 169 -7.57 -12.38 2.93
N PHE A 170 -8.38 -11.33 2.85
CA PHE A 170 -9.56 -11.09 3.66
C PHE A 170 -10.81 -10.96 2.80
N GLN A 171 -11.92 -11.49 3.29
CA GLN A 171 -13.27 -11.12 2.86
C GLN A 171 -13.89 -10.20 3.90
N VAL A 172 -14.85 -9.39 3.45
CA VAL A 172 -15.67 -8.57 4.34
C VAL A 172 -17.04 -9.21 4.46
N ASP A 173 -17.46 -9.47 5.69
CA ASP A 173 -18.80 -9.93 6.03
C ASP A 173 -19.36 -9.08 7.17
N ASP A 174 -20.44 -8.35 6.91
CA ASP A 174 -21.10 -7.46 7.89
C ASP A 174 -20.13 -6.55 8.67
N GLY A 175 -19.24 -5.85 7.94
CA GLY A 175 -18.23 -4.97 8.53
C GLY A 175 -17.06 -5.69 9.20
N ARG A 176 -17.00 -7.03 9.15
CA ARG A 176 -15.91 -7.84 9.72
C ARG A 176 -14.93 -8.27 8.66
N LEU A 177 -13.64 -8.19 8.99
CA LEU A 177 -12.57 -8.83 8.25
C LEU A 177 -12.51 -10.32 8.60
N ILE A 178 -12.85 -11.17 7.65
CA ILE A 178 -12.67 -12.61 7.73
C ILE A 178 -11.41 -12.98 6.97
N MET A 179 -10.36 -13.41 7.68
CA MET A 179 -9.17 -13.96 7.03
C MET A 179 -9.55 -15.25 6.30
N VAL A 180 -9.34 -15.25 5.00
CA VAL A 180 -9.68 -16.35 4.12
C VAL A 180 -8.50 -17.33 4.01
N CYS A 181 -7.31 -16.78 3.83
CA CYS A 181 -6.07 -17.55 3.78
C CYS A 181 -4.84 -16.63 3.87
N GLU A 182 -3.70 -17.24 4.17
CA GLU A 182 -2.39 -16.60 4.15
C GLU A 182 -1.37 -17.47 3.39
N LYS A 183 -0.37 -16.83 2.80
CA LYS A 183 0.77 -17.51 2.16
C LYS A 183 2.07 -16.83 2.54
N GLU A 184 3.01 -17.61 3.07
CA GLU A 184 4.38 -17.16 3.31
C GLU A 184 5.15 -16.96 2.00
N VAL A 185 5.94 -15.89 1.95
CA VAL A 185 6.81 -15.51 0.83
C VAL A 185 8.23 -15.23 1.34
N LYS A 186 9.24 -15.51 0.51
CA LYS A 186 10.65 -15.34 0.85
C LYS A 186 11.11 -13.89 0.67
N GLY A 187 10.49 -12.93 1.33
CA GLY A 187 10.84 -11.52 1.25
C GLY A 187 9.68 -10.59 1.55
N GLY A 188 9.88 -9.28 1.45
CA GLY A 188 8.82 -8.29 1.63
C GLY A 188 7.92 -8.16 0.38
N CYS A 189 6.60 -8.17 0.57
CA CYS A 189 5.62 -7.98 -0.51
C CYS A 189 5.25 -6.51 -0.69
N TYR A 190 5.97 -5.80 -1.56
CA TYR A 190 5.90 -4.33 -1.70
C TYR A 190 4.84 -3.80 -2.67
N SER A 191 4.33 -4.64 -3.57
CA SER A 191 3.30 -4.25 -4.53
C SER A 191 2.43 -5.45 -4.88
N LEU A 192 1.13 -5.20 -5.03
CA LEU A 192 0.13 -6.19 -5.41
C LEU A 192 -0.69 -5.65 -6.57
N ALA A 193 -1.13 -6.51 -7.48
CA ALA A 193 -2.03 -6.12 -8.55
C ALA A 193 -2.92 -7.29 -8.95
N GLU A 194 -4.16 -7.01 -9.32
CA GLU A 194 -4.97 -7.98 -10.05
C GLU A 194 -4.53 -8.00 -11.52
N PHE A 195 -4.23 -9.19 -12.01
CA PHE A 195 -3.75 -9.44 -13.36
C PHE A 195 -4.41 -10.69 -13.94
N ASN A 196 -5.28 -10.51 -14.93
CA ASN A 196 -5.96 -11.59 -15.66
C ASN A 196 -6.60 -12.63 -14.73
N GLY A 197 -7.32 -12.15 -13.70
CA GLY A 197 -7.97 -13.01 -12.71
C GLY A 197 -6.99 -13.68 -11.74
N LYS A 198 -5.71 -13.33 -11.77
CA LYS A 198 -4.69 -13.75 -10.81
C LYS A 198 -4.24 -12.55 -9.97
N LEU A 199 -3.59 -12.83 -8.86
CA LEU A 199 -2.91 -11.84 -8.05
C LEU A 199 -1.43 -11.84 -8.43
N LEU A 200 -0.93 -10.72 -8.93
CA LEU A 200 0.48 -10.47 -9.15
C LEU A 200 1.07 -9.79 -7.90
N ALA A 201 2.12 -10.36 -7.34
CA ALA A 201 2.83 -9.83 -6.18
C ALA A 201 4.30 -9.57 -6.52
N SER A 202 4.81 -8.37 -6.19
CA SER A 202 6.24 -8.08 -6.26
C SER A 202 6.90 -8.31 -4.91
N ILE A 203 7.84 -9.25 -4.87
CA ILE A 203 8.56 -9.64 -3.66
C ILE A 203 10.02 -9.20 -3.78
N ASN A 204 10.55 -8.50 -2.78
CA ASN A 204 11.97 -8.17 -2.69
C ASN A 204 12.60 -8.95 -1.53
N THR A 205 13.74 -9.58 -1.83
CA THR A 205 14.46 -10.49 -0.93
C THR A 205 15.80 -9.92 -0.46
N GLY A 206 16.05 -8.64 -0.75
CA GLY A 206 17.31 -7.93 -0.52
C GLY A 206 18.42 -8.22 -1.52
N SER A 207 18.45 -9.43 -2.09
CA SER A 207 19.40 -9.79 -3.17
C SER A 207 18.76 -9.73 -4.56
N LYS A 208 17.46 -9.99 -4.65
CA LYS A 208 16.71 -10.11 -5.90
C LYS A 208 15.25 -9.72 -5.68
N GLN A 209 14.64 -9.15 -6.71
CA GLN A 209 13.19 -8.98 -6.79
C GLN A 209 12.55 -10.02 -7.72
N TYR A 210 11.39 -10.53 -7.34
CA TYR A 210 10.61 -11.49 -8.11
C TYR A 210 9.16 -11.05 -8.25
N LEU A 211 8.53 -11.52 -9.32
CA LEU A 211 7.09 -11.45 -9.50
C LEU A 211 6.48 -12.83 -9.34
N ILE A 212 5.42 -12.91 -8.54
CA ILE A 212 4.70 -14.15 -8.30
C ILE A 212 3.25 -13.96 -8.74
N PHE A 213 2.76 -14.86 -9.58
CA PHE A 213 1.34 -14.99 -9.86
C PHE A 213 0.70 -16.00 -8.91
N LEU A 214 -0.20 -15.53 -8.06
CA LEU A 214 -1.06 -16.38 -7.24
C LEU A 214 -2.43 -16.51 -7.90
N LYS A 215 -2.94 -17.74 -7.94
CA LYS A 215 -4.32 -18.03 -8.33
C LYS A 215 -5.04 -18.68 -7.16
N ILE A 216 -6.34 -18.44 -7.08
CA ILE A 216 -7.24 -19.25 -6.26
C ILE A 216 -7.32 -20.64 -6.92
N SER A 217 -7.29 -21.72 -6.14
CA SER A 217 -7.74 -23.02 -6.66
C SER A 217 -8.97 -23.53 -5.92
N ASP A 218 -9.83 -24.20 -6.69
CA ASP A 218 -11.08 -24.83 -6.24
C ASP A 218 -10.87 -26.22 -5.63
N ASN A 219 -9.75 -26.47 -4.96
CA ASN A 219 -9.56 -27.74 -4.26
C ASN A 219 -10.23 -27.72 -2.88
N SER A 220 -11.57 -27.80 -2.85
CA SER A 220 -12.28 -28.21 -1.62
C SER A 220 -13.37 -29.27 -1.88
N PRO A 221 -13.36 -30.39 -1.13
CA PRO A 221 -14.44 -31.37 -1.14
C PRO A 221 -15.68 -30.78 -0.46
N LYS A 222 -16.59 -30.21 -1.26
CA LYS A 222 -18.05 -29.95 -1.07
C LYS A 222 -18.67 -29.58 0.30
N ASN A 223 -17.98 -29.42 1.43
CA ASN A 223 -18.66 -29.11 2.70
C ASN A 223 -17.91 -28.20 3.70
N LEU A 224 -16.80 -27.58 3.31
CA LEU A 224 -16.17 -26.52 4.11
C LEU A 224 -15.71 -25.43 3.15
N ARG A 225 -16.40 -24.28 3.16
CA ARG A 225 -16.12 -23.08 2.34
C ARG A 225 -14.87 -22.34 2.85
N HIS A 226 -13.76 -23.05 3.02
CA HIS A 226 -12.45 -22.42 3.18
C HIS A 226 -11.84 -22.29 1.79
N LEU A 227 -11.89 -21.08 1.24
CA LEU A 227 -11.13 -20.72 0.05
C LEU A 227 -9.64 -20.74 0.44
N VAL A 228 -9.00 -21.86 0.18
CA VAL A 228 -7.54 -21.95 0.29
C VAL A 228 -6.98 -21.14 -0.89
N LEU A 229 -6.00 -20.26 -0.66
CA LEU A 229 -5.00 -19.94 -1.68
C LEU A 229 -4.24 -21.24 -1.98
N SER A 230 -4.91 -22.18 -2.64
CA SER A 230 -4.23 -23.31 -3.19
C SER A 230 -3.59 -22.78 -4.45
N LEU A 231 -2.31 -22.45 -4.31
CA LEU A 231 -1.34 -22.71 -5.36
C LEU A 231 -1.64 -24.13 -5.83
N SER A 232 -2.15 -24.29 -7.05
CA SER A 232 -2.34 -25.64 -7.57
C SER A 232 -0.94 -26.23 -7.76
N GLY A 233 -0.59 -27.21 -6.93
CA GLY A 233 0.73 -27.80 -6.93
C GLY A 233 1.71 -27.03 -6.04
N GLU A 234 2.69 -27.74 -5.53
CA GLU A 234 3.79 -27.26 -4.69
C GLU A 234 4.69 -26.21 -5.36
N GLU A 235 4.29 -25.64 -6.50
CA GLU A 235 5.09 -24.78 -7.35
C GLU A 235 4.48 -23.38 -7.38
N VAL A 236 5.08 -22.48 -6.61
CA VAL A 236 5.11 -21.05 -6.97
C VAL A 236 5.85 -20.99 -8.30
N GLU A 237 5.14 -20.71 -9.40
CA GLU A 237 5.81 -20.47 -10.67
C GLU A 237 6.45 -19.07 -10.60
N GLU A 238 7.69 -19.03 -10.11
CA GLU A 238 8.55 -17.86 -10.25
C GLU A 238 8.73 -17.61 -11.74
N THR A 239 8.15 -16.52 -12.23
CA THR A 239 8.25 -16.14 -13.64
C THR A 239 8.98 -14.81 -13.73
N GLU A 240 10.04 -14.79 -14.53
CA GLU A 240 10.69 -13.54 -14.92
C GLU A 240 9.88 -12.89 -16.04
N ILE A 241 9.37 -11.67 -15.78
CA ILE A 241 8.79 -10.85 -16.84
C ILE A 241 9.94 -10.18 -17.58
N PHE A 242 10.03 -10.42 -18.89
CA PHE A 242 11.06 -9.81 -19.74
C PHE A 242 11.03 -8.28 -19.61
N GLY A 243 12.19 -7.65 -19.42
CA GLY A 243 12.31 -6.20 -19.32
C GLY A 243 11.88 -5.61 -17.97
N PHE A 244 11.37 -6.42 -17.04
CA PHE A 244 11.12 -6.02 -15.66
C PHE A 244 12.46 -5.95 -14.92
N GLN A 245 12.70 -4.88 -14.19
CA GLN A 245 13.94 -4.73 -13.42
C GLN A 245 13.76 -5.27 -12.02
N SER A 246 14.80 -5.98 -11.56
CA SER A 246 14.82 -6.64 -10.26
C SER A 246 15.85 -6.08 -9.28
N GLU A 247 16.71 -5.16 -9.73
CA GLU A 247 17.73 -4.50 -8.89
C GLU A 247 17.18 -3.37 -8.01
N HIS A 248 15.97 -2.89 -8.28
CA HIS A 248 15.36 -1.79 -7.57
C HIS A 248 13.96 -2.14 -7.10
N GLN A 249 13.56 -1.62 -5.94
CA GLN A 249 12.21 -1.81 -5.40
C GLN A 249 11.16 -1.30 -6.38
N THR A 250 10.22 -2.17 -6.76
CA THR A 250 9.05 -1.76 -7.55
C THR A 250 8.10 -0.95 -6.68
N MET A 251 7.88 0.30 -7.08
CA MET A 251 6.98 1.24 -6.42
C MET A 251 5.54 1.09 -6.93
N TYR A 252 5.37 0.76 -8.21
CA TYR A 252 4.07 0.44 -8.81
C TYR A 252 4.21 -0.61 -9.90
N CYS A 253 3.23 -1.50 -9.99
CA CYS A 253 3.06 -2.39 -11.11
C CYS A 253 1.57 -2.44 -11.50
N GLY A 254 1.27 -2.36 -12.79
CA GLY A 254 -0.11 -2.45 -13.25
C GLY A 254 -0.25 -2.74 -14.73
N ASN A 255 -1.30 -3.46 -15.10
CA ASN A 255 -1.62 -3.77 -16.49
C ASN A 255 -2.00 -2.49 -17.25
N VAL A 256 -1.61 -2.44 -18.52
CA VAL A 256 -1.97 -1.42 -19.48
C VAL A 256 -2.59 -2.16 -20.66
N GLY A 257 -3.92 -2.09 -20.79
CA GLY A 257 -4.64 -2.96 -21.73
C GLY A 257 -4.53 -4.45 -21.36
N ALA A 258 -4.58 -5.31 -22.38
CA ALA A 258 -4.56 -6.77 -22.23
C ALA A 258 -3.15 -7.37 -22.14
N ASP A 259 -2.22 -6.86 -22.96
CA ASP A 259 -0.92 -7.51 -23.21
C ASP A 259 0.28 -6.66 -22.82
N ALA A 260 0.08 -5.62 -21.99
CA ALA A 260 1.18 -4.81 -21.48
C ALA A 260 1.06 -4.54 -19.98
N VAL A 261 2.21 -4.25 -19.37
CA VAL A 261 2.35 -3.88 -17.97
C VAL A 261 3.25 -2.67 -17.85
N VAL A 262 2.93 -1.78 -16.92
CA VAL A 262 3.82 -0.71 -16.50
C VAL A 262 4.48 -1.08 -15.18
N GLN A 263 5.80 -0.90 -15.12
CA GLN A 263 6.59 -0.97 -13.89
C GLN A 263 7.08 0.44 -13.56
N VAL A 264 6.98 0.83 -12.29
CA VAL A 264 7.63 2.03 -11.77
C VAL A 264 8.62 1.63 -10.70
N VAL A 265 9.87 2.04 -10.89
CA VAL A 265 10.97 1.92 -9.95
C VAL A 265 11.57 3.32 -9.72
N PRO A 266 12.45 3.53 -8.73
CA PRO A 266 13.02 4.85 -8.46
C PRO A 266 13.64 5.53 -9.68
N GLN A 267 14.17 4.79 -10.65
CA GLN A 267 14.89 5.37 -11.79
C GLN A 267 14.01 5.68 -13.01
N TYR A 268 12.85 5.03 -13.16
CA TYR A 268 12.01 5.16 -14.36
C TYR A 268 10.60 4.62 -14.21
N VAL A 269 9.75 5.03 -15.16
CA VAL A 269 8.49 4.37 -15.52
C VAL A 269 8.75 3.60 -16.81
N ARG A 270 8.47 2.30 -16.84
CA ARG A 270 8.72 1.44 -18.01
C ARG A 270 7.47 0.69 -18.42
N LEU A 271 7.13 0.74 -19.70
CA LEU A 271 6.06 -0.01 -20.31
C LEU A 271 6.64 -1.25 -21.00
N ILE A 272 6.08 -2.41 -20.69
CA ILE A 272 6.57 -3.71 -21.13
C ILE A 272 5.41 -4.44 -21.80
N SER A 273 5.64 -4.91 -23.01
CA SER A 273 4.75 -5.83 -23.71
C SER A 273 5.02 -7.26 -23.23
N LEU A 274 3.96 -8.00 -22.93
CA LEU A 274 4.02 -9.42 -22.59
C LEU A 274 4.02 -10.30 -23.84
N GLU A 275 3.40 -9.83 -24.93
CA GLU A 275 3.35 -10.51 -26.22
C GLU A 275 3.35 -9.46 -27.37
N PRO A 276 4.44 -9.31 -28.14
CA PRO A 276 5.74 -9.96 -27.96
C PRO A 276 6.43 -9.47 -26.68
N LYS A 277 7.29 -10.30 -26.08
CA LYS A 277 8.07 -9.95 -24.88
C LYS A 277 9.11 -8.87 -25.20
N GLN A 278 8.77 -7.59 -24.99
CA GLN A 278 9.66 -6.46 -25.28
C GLN A 278 9.40 -5.25 -24.38
N VAL A 279 10.44 -4.44 -24.13
CA VAL A 279 10.26 -3.11 -23.54
C VAL A 279 9.75 -2.17 -24.64
N LEU A 280 8.58 -1.59 -24.43
CA LEU A 280 7.92 -0.70 -25.40
C LEU A 280 8.38 0.75 -25.24
N SER A 281 8.47 1.22 -23.99
CA SER A 281 8.81 2.61 -23.68
C SER A 281 9.40 2.72 -22.29
N GLU A 282 10.29 3.69 -22.08
CA GLU A 282 10.89 4.01 -20.80
C GLU A 282 10.95 5.53 -20.65
N TRP A 283 10.38 6.03 -19.56
CA TRP A 283 10.42 7.44 -19.18
C TRP A 283 11.27 7.61 -17.91
N LYS A 284 12.07 8.69 -17.87
CA LYS A 284 12.91 9.06 -16.72
C LYS A 284 12.61 10.50 -16.31
N PRO A 285 12.63 10.82 -15.00
CA PRO A 285 12.51 12.20 -14.54
C PRO A 285 13.58 13.10 -15.17
N SER A 286 13.17 14.24 -15.71
CA SER A 286 14.08 15.22 -16.31
C SER A 286 15.07 15.81 -15.31
N SER A 287 14.73 15.76 -14.01
CA SER A 287 15.59 16.19 -12.90
C SER A 287 16.80 15.27 -12.66
N GLY A 288 16.79 14.04 -13.21
CA GLY A 288 17.80 13.00 -12.95
C GLY A 288 17.77 12.44 -11.51
N ARG A 289 16.85 12.93 -10.67
CA ARG A 289 16.61 12.42 -9.31
C ARG A 289 15.70 11.20 -9.37
N ASN A 290 15.75 10.38 -8.33
CA ASN A 290 14.86 9.23 -8.19
C ASN A 290 13.40 9.66 -8.01
N ILE A 291 12.48 8.89 -8.59
CA ILE A 291 11.06 8.89 -8.27
C ILE A 291 10.93 8.49 -6.80
N SER A 292 10.31 9.36 -6.02
CA SER A 292 10.04 9.16 -4.60
C SER A 292 8.60 8.73 -4.35
N ILE A 293 7.62 9.10 -5.19
CA ILE A 293 6.22 8.68 -5.00
C ILE A 293 5.54 8.46 -6.35
N VAL A 294 4.62 7.50 -6.43
CA VAL A 294 3.85 7.19 -7.63
C VAL A 294 2.41 6.78 -7.32
N ALA A 295 1.46 7.31 -8.10
CA ALA A 295 0.09 6.82 -8.18
C ALA A 295 -0.29 6.70 -9.65
N ALA A 296 -1.12 5.70 -9.95
CA ALA A 296 -1.40 5.37 -11.33
C ALA A 296 -2.80 4.77 -11.49
N ASN A 297 -3.50 5.24 -12.53
CA ASN A 297 -4.79 4.76 -13.01
C ASN A 297 -4.62 4.18 -14.43
N THR A 298 -3.96 3.02 -14.49
CA THR A 298 -3.42 2.46 -15.75
C THR A 298 -4.35 1.51 -16.48
N LEU A 299 -5.34 0.93 -15.79
CA LEU A 299 -6.13 -0.16 -16.35
C LEU A 299 -7.05 0.28 -17.50
N PHE A 300 -7.71 1.43 -17.38
CA PHE A 300 -8.63 1.94 -18.39
C PHE A 300 -8.17 3.25 -19.03
N SER A 301 -7.30 3.99 -18.33
CA SER A 301 -7.04 5.40 -18.62
C SER A 301 -5.57 5.72 -18.81
N CYS A 302 -4.69 4.75 -18.55
CA CYS A 302 -3.26 4.89 -18.83
C CYS A 302 -2.59 6.09 -18.14
N GLN A 303 -3.09 6.54 -16.98
CA GLN A 303 -2.57 7.72 -16.28
C GLN A 303 -1.55 7.31 -15.22
N VAL A 304 -0.41 8.00 -15.16
CA VAL A 304 0.61 7.84 -14.12
C VAL A 304 1.02 9.22 -13.62
N VAL A 305 1.06 9.41 -12.31
CA VAL A 305 1.61 10.60 -11.66
C VAL A 305 2.80 10.19 -10.82
N CYS A 306 3.95 10.82 -11.06
CA CYS A 306 5.19 10.56 -10.34
C CYS A 306 5.70 11.84 -9.68
N ALA A 307 6.22 11.72 -8.47
CA ALA A 307 6.97 12.78 -7.80
C ALA A 307 8.45 12.39 -7.69
N SER A 308 9.33 13.37 -7.87
CA SER A 308 10.76 13.27 -7.58
C SER A 308 11.17 14.44 -6.70
N GLY A 309 11.13 14.24 -5.38
CA GLY A 309 11.22 15.33 -4.41
C GLY A 309 10.06 16.31 -4.59
N SER A 310 10.36 17.55 -5.00
CA SER A 310 9.37 18.60 -5.27
C SER A 310 8.89 18.67 -6.72
N ASP A 311 9.48 17.90 -7.64
CA ASP A 311 9.04 17.85 -9.04
C ASP A 311 7.88 16.86 -9.20
N LEU A 312 6.78 17.30 -9.80
CA LEU A 312 5.60 16.48 -10.08
C LEU A 312 5.39 16.33 -11.59
N PHE A 313 5.23 15.09 -12.04
CA PHE A 313 5.10 14.71 -13.43
C PHE A 313 3.77 13.98 -13.66
N TYR A 314 3.01 14.40 -14.68
CA TYR A 314 1.85 13.69 -15.18
C TYR A 314 2.17 13.05 -16.52
N LEU A 315 2.02 11.73 -16.58
CA LEU A 315 2.31 10.89 -17.74
C LEU A 315 1.02 10.21 -18.21
N GLU A 316 0.91 10.02 -19.52
CA GLU A 316 -0.11 9.19 -20.15
C GLU A 316 0.55 8.12 -21.00
N ILE A 317 0.02 6.89 -20.95
CA ILE A 317 0.46 5.80 -21.82
C ILE A 317 -0.43 5.77 -23.06
N CYS A 318 0.13 6.22 -24.18
CA CYS A 318 -0.56 6.37 -25.45
C CYS A 318 0.10 5.48 -26.50
N SER A 319 -0.65 4.58 -27.12
CA SER A 319 -0.17 3.79 -28.28
C SER A 319 1.20 3.13 -28.06
N SER A 320 1.41 2.50 -26.91
CA SER A 320 2.67 1.86 -26.49
C SER A 320 3.82 2.80 -26.12
N GLU A 321 3.57 4.10 -25.97
CA GLU A 321 4.54 5.10 -25.55
C GLU A 321 4.13 5.76 -24.22
N ILE A 322 5.09 5.98 -23.33
CA ILE A 322 4.89 6.79 -22.12
C ILE A 322 5.18 8.25 -22.49
N VAL A 323 4.14 9.08 -22.48
CA VAL A 323 4.22 10.49 -22.87
C VAL A 323 4.10 11.37 -21.63
N GLU A 324 5.12 12.20 -21.38
CA GLU A 324 5.03 13.26 -20.38
C GLU A 324 4.09 14.37 -20.87
N LYS A 325 2.97 14.53 -20.17
CA LYS A 325 1.94 15.52 -20.52
C LYS A 325 2.20 16.85 -19.84
N LYS A 326 2.70 16.81 -18.60
CA LYS A 326 2.97 18.01 -17.80
C LYS A 326 4.00 17.73 -16.71
N HIS A 327 4.84 18.73 -16.47
CA HIS A 327 5.74 18.83 -15.32
C HIS A 327 5.52 20.18 -14.62
N VAL A 328 5.53 20.17 -13.30
CA VAL A 328 5.59 21.35 -12.43
C VAL A 328 6.54 21.10 -11.26
N THR A 329 7.20 22.14 -10.79
CA THR A 329 7.99 22.10 -9.54
C THR A 329 7.19 22.78 -8.44
N LEU A 330 6.94 22.05 -7.35
CA LEU A 330 6.17 22.51 -6.20
C LEU A 330 7.08 23.18 -5.15
N GLU A 331 6.47 23.89 -4.19
CA GLU A 331 7.16 24.63 -3.13
C GLU A 331 7.96 23.70 -2.20
N HIS A 332 7.46 22.48 -1.97
CA HIS A 332 8.04 21.49 -1.07
C HIS A 332 7.96 20.09 -1.67
N GLU A 333 8.66 19.14 -1.04
CA GLU A 333 8.66 17.74 -1.46
C GLU A 333 7.27 17.12 -1.29
N VAL A 334 6.87 16.29 -2.24
CA VAL A 334 5.61 15.55 -2.17
C VAL A 334 5.74 14.44 -1.12
N SER A 335 4.74 14.31 -0.26
CA SER A 335 4.70 13.32 0.83
C SER A 335 3.72 12.18 0.56
N CYS A 336 2.68 12.42 -0.23
CA CYS A 336 1.75 11.40 -0.73
C CYS A 336 1.01 11.92 -1.98
N LEU A 337 0.46 11.01 -2.79
CA LEU A 337 -0.36 11.36 -3.95
C LEU A 337 -1.41 10.29 -4.26
N ASP A 338 -2.50 10.71 -4.88
CA ASP A 338 -3.55 9.83 -5.40
C ASP A 338 -4.14 10.38 -6.70
N VAL A 339 -4.36 9.48 -7.66
CA VAL A 339 -4.96 9.79 -8.97
C VAL A 339 -6.13 8.85 -9.25
N THR A 340 -6.94 8.58 -8.23
CA THR A 340 -8.15 7.77 -8.38
C THR A 340 -9.24 8.61 -9.08
N PRO A 341 -9.87 8.13 -10.17
CA PRO A 341 -10.97 8.83 -10.82
C PRO A 341 -12.23 8.86 -9.94
N PHE A 342 -13.09 9.83 -10.17
CA PHE A 342 -14.41 9.87 -9.54
C PHE A 342 -15.30 8.69 -10.00
N PRO A 343 -16.36 8.35 -9.23
CA PRO A 343 -17.30 7.31 -9.64
C PRO A 343 -17.82 7.53 -11.07
N ASP A 344 -17.94 6.42 -11.80
CA ASP A 344 -18.36 6.38 -13.22
C ASP A 344 -17.42 7.07 -14.23
N GLU A 345 -16.30 7.64 -13.77
CA GLU A 345 -15.26 8.18 -14.63
C GLU A 345 -14.13 7.17 -14.83
N LYS A 346 -13.68 7.05 -16.08
CA LYS A 346 -12.47 6.27 -16.37
C LYS A 346 -11.23 7.08 -16.02
N PHE A 347 -11.19 8.35 -16.43
CA PHE A 347 -10.04 9.23 -16.28
C PHE A 347 -10.16 10.06 -15.00
N ALA A 348 -9.06 10.15 -14.27
CA ALA A 348 -8.96 11.08 -13.16
C ALA A 348 -8.84 12.49 -13.71
N LYS A 349 -9.73 13.38 -13.24
CA LYS A 349 -9.70 14.81 -13.55
C LYS A 349 -8.83 15.59 -12.56
N PHE A 350 -8.52 14.98 -11.43
CA PHE A 350 -7.77 15.60 -10.34
C PHE A 350 -6.74 14.64 -9.80
N VAL A 351 -5.70 15.20 -9.19
CA VAL A 351 -4.74 14.49 -8.35
C VAL A 351 -4.75 15.15 -6.98
N ALA A 352 -4.88 14.33 -5.94
CA ALA A 352 -4.69 14.77 -4.56
C ALA A 352 -3.22 14.59 -4.19
N ILE A 353 -2.62 15.57 -3.52
CA ILE A 353 -1.24 15.49 -3.06
C ILE A 353 -1.13 16.00 -1.61
N GLY A 354 -0.18 15.45 -0.87
CA GLY A 354 0.32 16.03 0.38
C GLY A 354 1.73 16.57 0.16
N LEU A 355 2.07 17.68 0.83
CA LEU A 355 3.43 18.24 0.81
C LEU A 355 4.09 18.21 2.19
N TRP A 356 5.41 18.06 2.19
CA TRP A 356 6.25 18.24 3.37
C TRP A 356 6.36 19.72 3.75
N ASN A 357 6.75 19.99 4.99
CA ASN A 357 7.00 21.33 5.59
C ASN A 357 5.79 22.26 5.76
N ASP A 358 4.87 22.33 4.80
CA ASP A 358 3.68 23.19 4.91
C ASP A 358 2.45 22.48 5.50
N MET A 359 2.55 21.15 5.70
CA MET A 359 1.49 20.30 6.24
C MET A 359 0.14 20.53 5.54
N SER A 360 0.16 20.61 4.21
CA SER A 360 -1.03 20.85 3.40
C SER A 360 -1.46 19.62 2.60
N ALA A 361 -2.77 19.47 2.46
CA ALA A 361 -3.39 18.62 1.44
C ALA A 361 -3.88 19.51 0.30
N ARG A 362 -3.54 19.14 -0.94
CA ARG A 362 -3.83 19.96 -2.12
C ARG A 362 -4.48 19.12 -3.20
N ILE A 363 -5.37 19.75 -3.95
CA ILE A 363 -6.01 19.16 -5.13
C ILE A 363 -5.55 19.92 -6.36
N LEU A 364 -5.01 19.20 -7.34
CA LEU A 364 -4.52 19.75 -8.60
C LEU A 364 -5.36 19.19 -9.74
N LYS A 365 -5.59 20.01 -10.77
CA LYS A 365 -6.35 19.62 -11.97
C LYS A 365 -5.46 18.90 -12.98
N LEU A 366 -5.95 17.81 -13.57
CA LEU A 366 -5.31 17.16 -14.70
C LEU A 366 -5.90 17.66 -16.04
N PRO A 367 -5.08 17.83 -17.09
CA PRO A 367 -3.63 17.60 -17.15
C PRO A 367 -2.76 18.79 -16.74
N SER A 368 -3.35 19.95 -16.37
CA SER A 368 -2.59 21.21 -16.20
C SER A 368 -1.67 21.24 -14.99
N LEU A 369 -1.93 20.39 -13.98
CA LEU A 369 -1.33 20.40 -12.65
C LEU A 369 -1.49 21.75 -11.92
N GLU A 370 -2.53 22.50 -12.28
CA GLU A 370 -2.89 23.74 -11.58
C GLU A 370 -3.58 23.40 -10.26
N GLU A 371 -3.12 24.03 -9.19
CA GLU A 371 -3.74 23.92 -7.87
C GLU A 371 -5.14 24.54 -7.88
N ILE A 372 -6.14 23.75 -7.50
CA ILE A 372 -7.54 24.20 -7.39
C ILE A 372 -7.98 24.38 -5.94
N HIS A 373 -7.33 23.68 -5.01
CA HIS A 373 -7.66 23.74 -3.61
C HIS A 373 -6.44 23.38 -2.76
N ARG A 374 -6.31 24.04 -1.60
CA ARG A 374 -5.28 23.83 -0.60
C ARG A 374 -5.93 23.92 0.77
N GLU A 375 -5.80 22.85 1.53
CA GLU A 375 -6.23 22.77 2.92
C GLU A 375 -5.01 22.61 3.81
N TYR A 376 -4.89 23.44 4.84
CA TYR A 376 -3.81 23.36 5.81
C TYR A 376 -4.25 22.46 6.97
N LEU A 377 -3.52 21.36 7.20
CA LEU A 377 -3.94 20.33 8.16
C LEU A 377 -3.55 20.66 9.62
N GLY A 378 -2.88 21.79 9.85
CA GLY A 378 -2.42 22.23 11.17
C GLY A 378 -1.17 21.48 11.64
N GLY A 379 -0.25 22.23 12.26
CA GLY A 379 1.04 21.73 12.77
C GLY A 379 2.24 22.64 12.50
N GLY A 380 2.04 23.75 11.77
CA GLY A 380 3.03 24.80 11.60
C GLY A 380 2.40 26.18 11.57
N LYS A 381 2.38 26.87 12.71
CA LYS A 381 2.54 28.32 12.72
C LYS A 381 3.62 28.67 13.75
N SER A 382 4.71 29.17 13.19
CA SER A 382 5.83 29.95 13.73
C SER A 382 5.92 30.16 15.24
#